data_AF-A0A967REN6-F1
#
_entry.id   AF-A0A967REN6-F1
#
_cell.length_a   1.000
_cell.length_b   1.000
_cell.length_c   1.000
_cell.angle_alpha   90.00
_cell.angle_beta   90.00
_cell.angle_gamma   90.00
#
_symmetry.space_group_name_H-M   'P 1'
#
loop_
_entity.id
_entity.type
_entity.pdbx_description
1 polymer ?
#
loop_
_entity_poly.entity_id
_entity_poly.type
_entity_poly.pdbx_seq_one_letter_code
_entity_poly.pdbx_strand_id
1 'polypeptide(L)' 'MIDGVKHHPVEGFGMVGQVKAGKMTAEEAEGLLPCMVCGAGSCVGLYTANTMAVVTEVLGMSLTKCATTLAADPLKKQQ' A
#
# COMPACT_ATOMS: atom_id res chain seq x y z
N MET A 1 -6.03 -9.31 -2.70
CA MET A 1 -6.71 -10.29 -1.83
C MET A 1 -6.17 -11.65 -2.20
N ILE A 2 -5.81 -12.46 -1.22
CA ILE A 2 -5.31 -13.83 -1.42
C ILE A 2 -6.29 -14.71 -0.65
N ASP A 3 -6.87 -15.72 -1.31
CA ASP A 3 -7.84 -16.65 -0.71
C ASP A 3 -9.03 -15.97 0.00
N GLY A 4 -9.49 -14.84 -0.55
CA GLY A 4 -10.60 -14.06 0.04
C GLY A 4 -10.22 -13.21 1.25
N VAL A 5 -8.95 -13.26 1.68
CA VAL A 5 -8.41 -12.44 2.77
C VAL A 5 -7.73 -11.19 2.21
N LYS A 6 -7.97 -10.06 2.88
CA LYS A 6 -7.27 -8.80 2.60
C LYS A 6 -5.91 -8.83 3.26
N HIS A 7 -4.86 -8.69 2.46
CA HIS A 7 -3.49 -8.56 2.93
C HIS A 7 -3.04 -7.12 2.77
N HIS A 8 -2.33 -6.63 3.77
CA HIS A 8 -1.71 -5.32 3.74
C HIS A 8 -0.29 -5.42 3.17
N PRO A 9 0.16 -4.52 2.28
CA PRO A 9 1.49 -4.58 1.65
C PRO A 9 2.66 -4.66 2.65
N VAL A 10 2.47 -4.14 3.86
CA VAL A 10 3.47 -4.20 4.95
C VAL A 10 3.80 -5.65 5.36
N GLU A 11 2.89 -6.59 5.15
CA GLU A 11 3.09 -8.01 5.46
C GLU A 11 4.22 -8.63 4.63
N GLY A 12 4.51 -8.08 3.44
CA GLY A 12 5.66 -8.47 2.63
C GLY A 12 7.00 -8.30 3.37
N PHE A 13 7.14 -7.27 4.21
CA PHE A 13 8.32 -7.13 5.07
C PHE A 13 8.39 -8.23 6.14
N GLY A 14 7.24 -8.66 6.64
CA GLY A 14 7.12 -9.75 7.61
C GLY A 14 7.53 -11.11 7.03
N MET A 15 7.32 -11.34 5.73
CA MET A 15 7.74 -12.58 5.05
C MET A 15 9.24 -12.82 5.16
N VAL A 16 10.06 -11.77 5.09
CA VAL A 16 11.52 -11.88 5.28
C VAL A 16 11.85 -12.47 6.67
N GLY A 17 11.10 -12.08 7.69
CA GLY A 17 11.23 -12.65 9.04
C GLY A 17 10.78 -14.11 9.10
N GLN A 18 9.72 -14.48 8.39
CA GLN A 18 9.23 -15.86 8.34
C GLN A 18 10.21 -16.80 7.64
N VAL A 19 10.84 -16.36 6.55
CA VAL A 19 11.90 -17.11 5.85
C VAL A 19 13.11 -17.30 6.76
N LYS A 20 13.57 -16.23 7.43
CA LYS A 20 14.68 -16.33 8.40
C LYS A 20 14.36 -17.24 9.59
N ALA A 21 13.11 -17.32 10.00
CA ALA A 21 12.65 -18.18 11.08
C ALA A 21 12.38 -19.63 10.63
N GLY A 22 12.59 -19.97 9.35
CA GLY A 22 12.32 -21.30 8.80
C GLY A 22 10.83 -21.67 8.74
N LYS A 23 9.92 -20.69 8.81
CA LYS A 23 8.46 -20.89 8.77
C LYS A 23 7.87 -20.85 7.36
N MET A 24 8.65 -20.41 6.39
CA MET A 24 8.29 -20.22 4.98
C MET A 24 9.56 -20.39 4.14
N THR A 25 9.47 -20.96 2.94
CA THR A 25 10.63 -21.03 2.04
C THR A 25 10.85 -19.71 1.28
N ALA A 26 12.05 -19.50 0.74
CA ALA A 26 12.32 -18.32 -0.07
C ALA A 26 11.47 -18.32 -1.36
N GLU A 27 11.28 -19.49 -1.96
CA GLU A 27 10.49 -19.67 -3.18
C GLU A 27 9.00 -19.39 -2.94
N GLU A 28 8.46 -19.81 -1.80
CA GLU A 28 7.09 -19.49 -1.39
C GLU A 28 6.91 -17.98 -1.20
N ALA A 29 7.86 -17.32 -0.53
CA ALA A 29 7.84 -15.88 -0.34
C ALA A 29 7.92 -15.12 -1.68
N GLU A 30 8.81 -15.51 -2.58
CA GLU A 30 8.95 -14.93 -3.91
C GLU A 30 7.67 -15.07 -4.75
N GLY A 31 6.95 -16.19 -4.62
CA GLY A 31 5.65 -16.39 -5.27
C GLY A 31 4.55 -15.46 -4.73
N LEU A 32 4.58 -15.15 -3.43
CA LEU A 32 3.56 -14.33 -2.76
C LEU A 32 3.84 -12.82 -2.81
N LEU A 33 5.11 -12.41 -2.89
CA LEU A 33 5.52 -10.99 -2.90
C LEU A 33 4.81 -10.15 -3.99
N PRO A 34 4.63 -10.62 -5.24
CA PRO A 34 3.90 -9.87 -6.26
C PRO A 34 2.46 -9.55 -5.87
N CYS A 35 1.82 -10.41 -5.07
CA CYS A 35 0.45 -10.20 -4.60
C CYS A 35 0.35 -9.14 -3.48
N MET A 36 1.47 -8.77 -2.85
CA MET A 36 1.51 -7.74 -1.80
C MET A 36 1.45 -6.32 -2.36
N VAL A 37 1.72 -6.11 -3.66
CA VAL A 37 1.67 -4.79 -4.31
C VAL A 37 0.63 -4.79 -5.41
N CYS A 38 -0.53 -4.19 -5.13
CA CYS A 38 -1.68 -4.22 -6.04
C CYS A 38 -1.79 -2.91 -6.83
N GLY A 39 -0.88 -2.69 -7.78
CA GLY A 39 -0.97 -1.62 -8.78
C GLY A 39 -0.42 -0.26 -8.34
N ALA A 40 -0.81 0.77 -9.09
CA ALA A 40 -0.29 2.13 -8.90
C ALA A 40 -0.90 2.82 -7.67
N GLY A 41 -0.05 3.47 -6.87
CA GLY A 41 -0.46 4.25 -5.70
C GLY A 41 0.61 4.29 -4.62
N SER A 42 0.36 5.07 -3.57
CA SER A 42 1.15 5.04 -2.33
C SER A 42 0.80 3.80 -1.49
N CYS A 43 1.58 3.56 -0.43
CA CYS A 43 1.21 2.59 0.60
C CYS A 43 -0.19 2.91 1.14
N VAL A 44 -1.05 1.90 1.32
CA VAL A 44 -2.45 2.08 1.71
C VAL A 44 -2.64 2.57 3.16
N GLY A 45 -1.66 2.34 4.04
CA GLY A 45 -1.69 2.80 5.43
C GLY A 45 -1.40 4.30 5.60
N LEU A 46 -1.73 4.85 6.78
CA LEU A 46 -1.35 6.22 7.19
C LEU A 46 0.14 6.29 7.57
N TYR A 47 0.99 5.99 6.61
CA TYR A 47 2.42 6.22 6.68
C TYR A 47 2.76 7.60 6.12
N THR A 48 4.05 7.89 5.99
CA THR A 48 4.56 9.19 5.54
C THR A 48 3.85 9.75 4.32
N ALA A 49 3.64 8.97 3.25
CA ALA A 49 3.01 9.47 2.02
C ALA A 49 1.57 9.96 2.26
N ASN A 50 0.73 9.15 2.90
CA ASN A 50 -0.67 9.51 3.12
C ASN A 50 -0.80 10.56 4.24
N THR A 51 0.04 10.50 5.27
CA THR A 51 0.11 11.55 6.30
C THR A 51 0.48 12.89 5.69
N MET A 52 1.49 12.95 4.82
CA MET A 52 1.85 14.19 4.14
C MET A 52 0.77 14.66 3.18
N ALA A 53 0.09 13.75 2.46
CA ALA A 53 -1.05 14.12 1.62
C ALA A 53 -2.18 14.77 2.43
N VAL A 54 -2.52 14.22 3.60
CA VAL A 54 -3.51 14.80 4.53
C VAL A 54 -3.04 16.15 5.05
N VAL A 55 -1.78 16.27 5.48
CA VAL A 55 -1.21 17.54 5.97
C VAL A 55 -1.27 18.61 4.88
N THR A 56 -0.89 18.28 3.64
CA THR A 56 -0.95 19.20 2.50
C THR A 56 -2.39 19.67 2.24
N GLU A 57 -3.38 18.79 2.34
CA GLU A 57 -4.78 19.16 2.15
C GLU A 57 -5.30 20.06 3.28
N VAL A 58 -4.96 19.75 4.53
CA VAL A 58 -5.35 20.56 5.70
C VAL A 58 -4.72 21.94 5.69
N LEU A 59 -3.47 22.06 5.21
CA LEU A 59 -2.79 23.35 5.04
C LEU A 59 -3.37 24.18 3.89
N GLY A 60 -4.35 23.67 3.15
CA GLY A 60 -4.93 24.34 1.98
C GLY A 60 -4.00 24.36 0.77
N MET A 61 -2.99 23.48 0.74
CA MET A 61 -2.00 23.39 -0.34
C MET A 61 -2.38 22.40 -1.44
N SER A 62 -3.43 21.60 -1.24
CA SER A 62 -4.02 20.73 -2.26
C SER A 62 -5.54 20.85 -2.28
N LEU A 63 -6.15 20.44 -3.41
CA LEU A 63 -7.60 20.44 -3.57
C LEU A 63 -8.25 19.46 -2.59
N THR A 64 -9.49 19.78 -2.19
CA THR A 64 -10.29 18.90 -1.34
C THR A 64 -10.44 17.51 -1.96
N LYS A 65 -10.31 16.48 -1.14
CA LYS A 65 -10.27 15.05 -1.49
C LYS A 65 -9.01 14.59 -2.22
N CYS A 66 -8.01 15.43 -2.43
CA CYS A 66 -6.77 15.03 -3.10
C CYS A 66 -6.04 13.92 -2.32
N ALA A 67 -6.05 13.99 -0.98
CA ALA A 67 -5.40 13.03 -0.10
C ALA A 67 -6.12 11.66 -0.03
N THR A 68 -7.42 11.63 -0.29
CA THR A 68 -8.25 10.41 -0.12
C THR A 68 -8.62 9.74 -1.44
N THR A 69 -8.44 10.41 -2.58
CA THR A 69 -8.75 9.85 -3.90
C THR A 69 -7.69 8.83 -4.31
N LEU A 70 -8.11 7.61 -4.64
CA LEU A 70 -7.20 6.54 -5.06
C LEU A 70 -6.47 6.91 -6.34
N ALA A 71 -5.22 6.47 -6.49
CA ALA A 71 -4.38 6.83 -7.63
C ALA A 71 -4.98 6.41 -9.00
N ALA A 72 -5.71 5.29 -9.04
CA ALA A 72 -6.37 4.81 -10.25
C ALA A 72 -7.82 5.34 -10.43
N ASP A 73 -8.34 6.11 -9.47
CA ASP A 73 -9.68 6.68 -9.57
C ASP A 73 -9.73 7.75 -10.67
N PRO A 74 -10.72 7.74 -11.58
CA PRO A 74 -10.87 8.76 -12.62
C PRO A 74 -10.91 10.20 -12.07
N LEU A 75 -11.42 10.41 -10.86
CA LEU A 75 -11.45 11.71 -10.20
C LEU A 75 -10.05 12.29 -10.01
N LYS A 76 -9.03 11.44 -9.80
CA LYS A 76 -7.65 11.89 -9.56
C LYS A 76 -7.06 12.64 -10.76
N LYS A 77 -7.52 12.34 -11.98
CA LYS A 77 -7.09 13.03 -13.21
C LYS A 77 -7.76 14.39 -13.42
N GLN A 78 -8.84 14.65 -12.70
CA GLN A 78 -9.63 15.89 -12.81
C GLN A 78 -9.25 16.91 -11.73
N GLN A 79 -8.45 16.50 -10.74
CA GLN A 79 -7.88 17.32 -9.66
C GLN A 79 -6.54 17.91 -10.10
#